data_AF-A0A3G8H8Y9-F1
#
_entry.id   AF-A0A3G8H8Y9-F1
#
_cell.length_a   1.000
_cell.length_b   1.000
_cell.length_c   1.000
_cell.angle_alpha   90.00
_cell.angle_beta   90.00
_cell.angle_gamma   90.00
#
_symmetry.space_group_name_H-M   'P 1'
#
loop_
_entity.id
_entity.type
_entity.pdbx_description
1 polymer ?
#
loop_
_entity_poly.entity_id
_entity_poly.type
_entity_poly.pdbx_seq_one_letter_code
_entity_poly.pdbx_strand_id
1 'polypeptide(L)'
;MSGLGRWIGGGMLAVLALTAHAFDFETVAARARQLSASPYKPPKAQELPRELKELTYERYREIEYKPERFAWRGARLPFEISFFHEGMVFDQPVKINEVVNNSVREFRFDPAAFNYGSHRVDPAKLKGLGFAGFRLMYPLNQGKRKDELASFLGASYFRAVGKDQWYGLSARGLAVDTALNSGEEFPRFTEFWIERPAANDKQLTIYALMDSRRMSGAYRFVIKPGNETVMEVKSRLFLREHVTKLGLAPLTSMYLFGENQPSGSPDFRPEIHDSDGLSVQLGTGEWIWRPLVNPKRLLVTSFAATNPQGFGLMQRDRSFDNYQEIGSWYERRPSGWVEPKGNWGSGRVELVQIPTPDETNDNVVAYWVPDSPPKPRQAFDYEYRLKWQKDGENLPPLSWITQTRRGQGLTRKPDDTSFSLVVDFEGPVFKKLPEEARLDPVVSADANGELLKTTVQRNEATGGWRMTMFMRRKDENKPVELRGYLRNGNTTLSETWSYILPPG
;
A
#
# COMPACT_ATOMS: atom_id res chain seq x y z
N MET A 1 62.63 -11.80 62.49
CA MET A 1 61.23 -11.50 62.87
C MET A 1 60.83 -10.20 62.19
N SER A 2 59.70 -10.23 61.47
CA SER A 2 58.78 -9.13 61.11
C SER A 2 59.35 -7.73 60.77
N GLY A 3 58.99 -7.08 59.67
CA GLY A 3 57.64 -7.05 59.10
C GLY A 3 57.54 -6.25 57.80
N LEU A 4 56.44 -6.52 57.12
CA LEU A 4 56.05 -6.14 55.77
C LEU A 4 55.97 -4.63 55.54
N GLY A 5 56.40 -4.21 54.35
CA GLY A 5 56.07 -2.93 53.75
C GLY A 5 54.62 -2.86 53.28
N ARG A 6 54.02 -1.67 53.42
CA ARG A 6 52.72 -1.31 52.84
C ARG A 6 52.93 -0.13 51.89
N TRP A 7 52.79 -0.41 50.60
CA TRP A 7 52.56 0.61 49.57
C TRP A 7 51.04 0.80 49.43
N ILE A 8 50.55 2.01 49.65
CA ILE A 8 49.17 2.38 49.33
C ILE A 8 49.21 3.09 47.98
N GLY A 9 48.90 2.35 46.91
CA GLY A 9 48.61 2.93 45.60
C GLY A 9 47.13 3.32 45.54
N GLY A 10 46.85 4.62 45.41
CA GLY A 10 45.51 5.14 45.17
C GLY A 10 45.06 4.83 43.75
N GLY A 11 44.08 3.95 43.60
CA GLY A 11 43.41 3.67 42.33
C GLY A 11 42.39 4.77 42.01
N MET A 12 42.60 5.44 40.87
CA MET A 12 41.68 6.41 40.30
C MET A 12 40.51 5.65 39.64
N LEU A 13 39.32 5.70 40.25
CA LEU A 13 38.09 5.16 39.67
C LEU A 13 37.62 6.08 38.53
N ALA A 14 37.84 5.67 37.29
CA ALA A 14 37.19 6.27 36.13
C ALA A 14 35.72 5.85 36.11
N VAL A 15 34.84 6.74 36.55
CA VAL A 15 33.39 6.59 36.38
C VAL A 15 33.07 6.88 34.91
N LEU A 16 32.89 5.83 34.12
CA LEU A 16 32.28 5.93 32.81
C LEU A 16 30.80 6.27 33.01
N ALA A 17 30.44 7.53 32.82
CA ALA A 17 29.06 7.96 32.72
C ALA A 17 28.43 7.30 31.49
N LEU A 18 27.69 6.22 31.70
CA LEU A 18 26.78 5.66 30.71
C LEU A 18 25.69 6.72 30.46
N THR A 19 25.84 7.49 29.39
CA THR A 19 24.74 8.32 28.89
C THR A 19 23.61 7.39 28.51
N ALA A 20 22.51 7.42 29.28
CA ALA A 20 21.28 6.73 28.91
C ALA A 20 20.82 7.28 27.55
N HIS A 21 20.98 6.50 26.48
CA HIS A 21 20.52 6.89 25.15
C HIS A 21 18.99 6.97 25.15
N ALA A 22 18.46 8.10 24.69
CA ALA A 22 17.04 8.30 24.49
C ALA A 22 16.49 7.32 23.44
N PHE A 23 15.26 6.83 23.61
CA PHE A 23 14.61 5.97 22.62
C PHE A 23 14.42 6.71 21.29
N ASP A 24 14.86 6.09 20.19
CA ASP A 24 14.82 6.66 18.84
C ASP A 24 14.80 5.57 17.74
N PHE A 25 14.91 5.99 16.48
CA PHE A 25 14.99 5.06 15.35
C PHE A 25 16.19 4.11 15.43
N GLU A 26 17.35 4.60 15.90
CA GLU A 26 18.58 3.80 15.96
C GLU A 26 18.46 2.69 17.01
N THR A 27 17.68 2.91 18.07
CA THR A 27 17.31 1.88 19.05
C THR A 27 16.63 0.69 18.39
N VAL A 28 15.67 0.94 17.49
CA VAL A 28 14.96 -0.12 16.75
C VAL A 28 15.86 -0.75 15.67
N ALA A 29 16.67 0.06 14.98
CA ALA A 29 17.63 -0.40 13.99
C ALA A 29 18.68 -1.36 14.58
N ALA A 30 19.19 -1.06 15.78
CA ALA A 30 20.11 -1.93 16.51
C ALA A 30 19.47 -3.29 16.81
N ARG A 31 18.20 -3.30 17.23
CA ARG A 31 17.45 -4.53 17.50
C ARG A 31 17.19 -5.35 16.23
N ALA A 32 16.83 -4.70 15.12
CA ALA A 32 16.71 -5.37 13.82
C ALA A 32 18.05 -6.01 13.40
N ARG A 33 19.16 -5.26 13.49
CA ARG A 33 20.50 -5.78 13.20
C ARG A 33 20.82 -7.04 14.02
N GLN A 34 20.52 -7.02 15.31
CA GLN A 34 20.72 -8.18 16.19
C GLN A 34 19.87 -9.38 15.75
N LEU A 35 18.60 -9.17 15.41
CA LEU A 35 17.72 -10.22 14.90
C LEU A 35 18.25 -10.85 13.60
N SER A 36 18.79 -10.04 12.69
CA SER A 36 19.39 -10.52 11.43
C SER A 36 20.66 -11.36 11.62
N ALA A 37 21.33 -11.23 12.77
CA ALA A 37 22.54 -11.98 13.10
C ALA A 37 22.24 -13.37 13.70
N SER A 38 20.97 -13.68 13.97
CA SER A 38 20.53 -14.96 14.53
C SER A 38 19.55 -15.67 13.59
N PRO A 39 19.44 -17.02 13.67
CA PRO A 39 18.39 -17.75 12.98
C PRO A 39 17.01 -17.20 13.33
N TYR A 40 16.12 -17.13 12.34
CA TYR A 40 14.74 -16.71 12.57
C TYR A 40 14.05 -17.66 13.55
N LYS A 41 13.37 -17.08 14.53
CA LYS A 41 12.53 -17.81 15.47
C LYS A 41 11.08 -17.51 15.13
N PRO A 42 10.33 -18.46 14.53
CA PRO A 42 8.92 -18.23 14.30
C PRO A 42 8.23 -17.90 15.63
N PRO A 43 7.26 -16.97 15.64
CA PRO A 43 6.46 -16.74 16.83
C PRO A 43 5.87 -18.07 17.29
N LYS A 44 5.89 -18.31 18.60
CA LYS A 44 5.11 -19.40 19.16
C LYS A 44 3.65 -19.03 18.91
N ALA A 45 3.01 -19.67 17.95
CA ALA A 45 1.57 -19.55 17.77
C ALA A 45 0.94 -19.93 19.10
N GLN A 46 0.33 -18.95 19.77
CA GLN A 46 -0.47 -19.28 20.93
C GLN A 46 -1.69 -20.00 20.40
N GLU A 47 -1.97 -21.18 20.91
CA GLU A 47 -3.15 -21.92 20.47
C GLU A 47 -4.38 -21.11 20.88
N LEU A 48 -4.91 -20.35 19.92
CA LEU A 48 -6.10 -19.55 20.14
C LEU A 48 -7.24 -20.48 20.55
N PRO A 49 -8.06 -20.08 21.55
CA PRO A 49 -9.32 -20.76 21.84
C PRO A 49 -10.12 -20.94 20.55
N ARG A 50 -10.73 -22.11 20.38
CA ARG A 50 -11.51 -22.46 19.19
C ARG A 50 -12.54 -21.39 18.84
N GLU A 51 -13.15 -20.82 19.87
CA GLU A 51 -14.15 -19.75 19.79
C GLU A 51 -13.63 -18.47 19.14
N LEU A 52 -12.31 -18.22 19.18
CA LEU A 52 -11.65 -17.10 18.50
C LEU A 52 -11.04 -17.50 17.16
N LYS A 53 -10.49 -18.72 17.07
CA LYS A 53 -9.82 -19.22 15.87
C LYS A 53 -10.78 -19.42 14.70
N GLU A 54 -11.98 -19.93 14.96
CA GLU A 54 -12.99 -20.28 13.95
C GLU A 54 -13.95 -19.13 13.61
N LEU A 55 -13.66 -17.89 14.04
CA LEU A 55 -14.47 -16.74 13.70
C LEU A 55 -14.50 -16.53 12.18
N THR A 56 -15.64 -16.10 11.64
CA THR A 56 -15.70 -15.46 10.32
C THR A 56 -15.28 -14.00 10.44
N TYR A 57 -15.04 -13.33 9.31
CA TYR A 57 -14.69 -11.91 9.31
C TYR A 57 -15.79 -11.04 9.96
N GLU A 58 -17.05 -11.28 9.61
CA GLU A 58 -18.21 -10.56 10.15
C GLU A 58 -18.27 -10.71 11.67
N ARG A 59 -18.05 -11.94 12.16
CA ARG A 59 -18.04 -12.24 13.58
C ARG A 59 -16.87 -11.61 14.30
N TYR A 60 -15.67 -11.65 13.73
CA TYR A 60 -14.48 -11.02 14.31
C TYR A 60 -14.66 -9.50 14.48
N ARG A 61 -15.33 -8.83 13.53
CA ARG A 61 -15.64 -7.39 13.63
C ARG A 61 -16.54 -7.01 14.81
N GLU A 62 -17.32 -7.95 15.36
CA GLU A 62 -18.12 -7.71 16.57
C GLU A 62 -17.25 -7.57 17.84
N ILE A 63 -15.98 -8.02 17.80
CA ILE A 63 -15.05 -7.88 18.92
C ILE A 63 -14.39 -6.49 18.85
N GLU A 64 -14.82 -5.61 19.75
CA GLU A 64 -14.40 -4.20 19.74
C GLU A 64 -13.70 -3.80 21.03
N TYR A 65 -12.63 -3.03 20.92
CA TYR A 65 -12.02 -2.39 22.07
C TYR A 65 -12.96 -1.30 22.60
N LYS A 66 -13.14 -1.24 23.92
CA LYS A 66 -14.10 -0.33 24.55
C LYS A 66 -13.69 1.13 24.32
N PRO A 67 -14.56 1.99 23.74
CA PRO A 67 -14.22 3.39 23.45
C PRO A 67 -13.69 4.18 24.66
N GLU A 68 -14.25 3.98 25.85
CA GLU A 68 -13.81 4.61 27.09
C GLU A 68 -12.40 4.18 27.54
N ARG A 69 -11.87 3.07 27.01
CA ARG A 69 -10.53 2.55 27.28
C ARG A 69 -9.49 2.96 26.24
N PHE A 70 -9.87 3.68 25.18
CA PHE A 70 -8.92 4.14 24.15
C PHE A 70 -7.74 4.86 24.80
N ALA A 71 -6.52 4.48 24.39
CA ALA A 71 -5.32 5.11 24.94
C ALA A 71 -5.38 6.61 24.64
N TRP A 72 -4.95 7.42 25.62
CA TRP A 72 -4.91 8.89 25.57
C TRP A 72 -6.25 9.63 25.58
N ARG A 73 -7.38 8.93 25.53
CA ARG A 73 -8.71 9.56 25.61
C ARG A 73 -8.87 10.39 26.89
N GLY A 74 -8.54 9.82 28.04
CA GLY A 74 -8.59 10.52 29.34
C GLY A 74 -7.66 11.73 29.44
N ALA A 75 -6.56 11.73 28.68
CA ALA A 75 -5.61 12.83 28.58
C ALA A 75 -6.02 13.90 27.55
N ARG A 76 -7.13 13.69 26.82
CA ARG A 76 -7.68 14.62 25.82
C ARG A 76 -6.68 15.01 24.73
N LEU A 77 -5.82 14.08 24.33
CA LEU A 77 -4.84 14.29 23.25
C LEU A 77 -5.50 14.27 21.87
N PRO A 78 -4.87 14.84 20.82
CA PRO A 78 -5.45 14.86 19.47
C PRO A 78 -5.62 13.45 18.86
N PHE A 79 -4.67 12.55 19.14
CA PHE A 79 -4.74 11.15 18.73
C PHE A 79 -5.24 10.27 19.88
N GLU A 80 -5.93 9.18 19.54
CA GLU A 80 -6.27 8.08 20.44
C GLU A 80 -5.86 6.75 19.79
N ILE A 81 -5.65 5.71 20.60
CA ILE A 81 -5.34 4.37 20.09
C ILE A 81 -6.42 3.39 20.55
N SER A 82 -6.92 2.60 19.61
CA SER A 82 -7.75 1.42 19.84
C SER A 82 -6.97 0.17 19.40
N PHE A 83 -7.21 -0.96 20.04
CA PHE A 83 -6.45 -2.19 19.79
C PHE A 83 -7.30 -3.27 19.12
N PHE A 84 -6.66 -4.14 18.35
CA PHE A 84 -7.29 -5.34 17.80
C PHE A 84 -7.02 -6.53 18.71
N HIS A 85 -8.05 -7.36 18.91
CA HIS A 85 -7.95 -8.62 19.63
C HIS A 85 -7.39 -9.71 18.70
N GLU A 86 -6.67 -10.70 19.23
CA GLU A 86 -6.35 -11.91 18.45
C GLU A 86 -7.60 -12.72 18.07
N GLY A 87 -7.56 -13.40 16.93
CA GLY A 87 -8.71 -14.16 16.43
C GLY A 87 -8.64 -14.35 14.92
N MET A 88 -9.40 -15.32 14.42
CA MET A 88 -9.44 -15.64 13.01
C MET A 88 -8.03 -16.06 12.53
N VAL A 89 -7.50 -15.40 11.49
CA VAL A 89 -6.13 -15.53 10.99
C VAL A 89 -5.09 -14.75 11.79
N PHE A 90 -5.50 -13.92 12.77
CA PHE A 90 -4.59 -13.12 13.60
C PHE A 90 -4.24 -13.87 14.89
N ASP A 91 -3.40 -14.89 14.78
CA ASP A 91 -2.99 -15.81 15.86
C ASP A 91 -1.61 -15.52 16.45
N GLN A 92 -1.02 -14.40 16.04
CA GLN A 92 0.31 -13.97 16.46
C GLN A 92 0.24 -12.56 17.03
N PRO A 93 0.55 -12.35 18.31
CA PRO A 93 0.43 -11.05 18.90
C PRO A 93 1.57 -10.14 18.46
N VAL A 94 1.31 -8.85 18.55
CA VAL A 94 2.29 -7.77 18.41
C VAL A 94 2.44 -7.07 19.75
N LYS A 95 3.69 -6.76 20.12
CA LYS A 95 3.98 -5.95 21.30
C LYS A 95 3.76 -4.49 20.97
N ILE A 96 3.06 -3.76 21.83
CA ILE A 96 2.77 -2.35 21.59
C ILE A 96 3.21 -1.54 22.81
N ASN A 97 4.11 -0.60 22.55
CA ASN A 97 4.68 0.25 23.57
C ASN A 97 4.32 1.71 23.32
N GLU A 98 4.25 2.46 24.41
CA GLU A 98 4.22 3.91 24.45
C GLU A 98 5.62 4.45 24.74
N VAL A 99 5.98 5.55 24.07
CA VAL A 99 7.18 6.33 24.40
C VAL A 99 6.75 7.67 24.99
N VAL A 100 7.20 7.95 26.21
CA VAL A 100 6.93 9.21 26.93
C VAL A 100 8.20 9.69 27.59
N ASN A 101 8.65 10.92 27.29
CA ASN A 101 9.88 11.49 27.84
C ASN A 101 11.07 10.52 27.75
N ASN A 102 11.28 9.91 26.57
CA ASN A 102 12.30 8.90 26.29
C ASN A 102 12.21 7.60 27.10
N SER A 103 11.14 7.41 27.86
CA SER A 103 10.85 6.17 28.61
C SER A 103 9.85 5.30 27.85
N VAL A 104 10.11 4.00 27.80
CA VAL A 104 9.25 3.02 27.12
C VAL A 104 8.34 2.34 28.14
N ARG A 105 7.04 2.29 27.86
CA ARG A 105 6.04 1.57 28.65
C ARG A 105 5.18 0.68 27.76
N GLU A 106 5.06 -0.59 28.10
CA GLU A 106 4.19 -1.51 27.37
C GLU A 106 2.69 -1.22 27.65
N PHE A 107 1.88 -1.19 26.58
CA PHE A 107 0.44 -1.38 26.70
C PHE A 107 0.16 -2.86 26.93
N ARG A 108 -0.33 -3.19 28.13
CA ARG A 108 -0.65 -4.58 28.47
C ARG A 108 -2.01 -4.95 27.93
N PHE A 109 -2.10 -6.16 27.37
CA PHE A 109 -3.37 -6.75 26.97
C PHE A 109 -4.26 -6.97 28.20
N ASP A 110 -5.51 -6.54 28.07
CA ASP A 110 -6.56 -6.75 29.07
C ASP A 110 -7.83 -7.22 28.34
N PRO A 111 -8.24 -8.50 28.47
CA PRO A 111 -9.44 -8.99 27.81
C PRO A 111 -10.70 -8.24 28.29
N ALA A 112 -10.73 -7.72 29.51
CA ALA A 112 -11.88 -6.95 30.01
C ALA A 112 -12.02 -5.57 29.35
N ALA A 113 -11.00 -5.11 28.62
CA ALA A 113 -11.04 -3.88 27.83
C ALA A 113 -11.73 -4.07 26.46
N PHE A 114 -12.17 -5.28 26.12
CA PHE A 114 -12.91 -5.59 24.90
C PHE A 114 -14.39 -5.87 25.19
N ASN A 115 -15.24 -5.53 24.23
CA ASN A 115 -16.58 -6.04 24.10
C ASN A 115 -16.54 -7.21 23.11
N TYR A 116 -17.03 -8.38 23.53
CA TYR A 116 -17.08 -9.57 22.69
C TYR A 116 -18.42 -9.72 21.96
N GLY A 117 -19.30 -8.73 22.03
CA GLY A 117 -20.60 -8.77 21.33
C GLY A 117 -21.42 -9.98 21.75
N SER A 118 -21.83 -10.78 20.76
CA SER A 118 -22.59 -12.01 21.00
C SER A 118 -21.72 -13.24 21.32
N HIS A 119 -20.39 -13.10 21.24
CA HIS A 119 -19.45 -14.21 21.44
C HIS A 119 -19.37 -14.62 22.91
N ARG A 120 -19.56 -15.92 23.15
CA ARG A 120 -19.37 -16.51 24.48
C ARG A 120 -17.94 -17.02 24.60
N VAL A 121 -17.04 -16.17 25.08
CA VAL A 121 -15.64 -16.55 25.31
C VAL A 121 -15.38 -16.72 26.80
N ASP A 122 -14.82 -17.86 27.19
CA ASP A 122 -14.41 -18.12 28.58
C ASP A 122 -13.22 -17.21 28.95
N PRO A 123 -13.38 -16.31 29.94
CA PRO A 123 -12.29 -15.41 30.36
C PRO A 123 -11.02 -16.14 30.80
N ALA A 124 -11.11 -17.38 31.30
CA ALA A 124 -9.94 -18.17 31.67
C ALA A 124 -9.07 -18.53 30.45
N LYS A 125 -9.70 -18.75 29.29
CA LYS A 125 -9.02 -19.08 28.02
C LYS A 125 -8.40 -17.86 27.33
N LEU A 126 -8.73 -16.65 27.79
CA LEU A 126 -8.16 -15.39 27.27
C LEU A 126 -6.81 -15.04 27.93
N LYS A 127 -6.40 -15.79 28.95
CA LYS A 127 -5.12 -15.54 29.63
C LYS A 127 -3.93 -15.81 28.72
N GLY A 128 -3.01 -14.86 28.71
CA GLY A 128 -1.77 -14.94 27.94
C GLY A 128 -1.88 -14.44 26.50
N LEU A 129 -3.08 -14.15 26.01
CA LEU A 129 -3.28 -13.50 24.71
C LEU A 129 -2.67 -12.09 24.70
N GLY A 130 -2.50 -11.54 23.51
CA GLY A 130 -1.99 -10.21 23.24
C GLY A 130 -2.86 -9.42 22.27
N PHE A 131 -2.31 -8.30 21.79
CA PHE A 131 -2.95 -7.51 20.74
C PHE A 131 -2.55 -8.07 19.36
N ALA A 132 -3.51 -8.18 18.44
CA ALA A 132 -3.24 -8.51 17.04
C ALA A 132 -2.66 -7.32 16.26
N GLY A 133 -2.97 -6.11 16.72
CA GLY A 133 -2.63 -4.86 16.05
C GLY A 133 -3.26 -3.67 16.75
N PHE A 134 -3.23 -2.50 16.11
CA PHE A 134 -3.89 -1.29 16.62
C PHE A 134 -4.40 -0.42 15.47
N ARG A 135 -5.29 0.52 15.82
CA ARG A 135 -5.77 1.58 14.95
C ARG A 135 -5.66 2.93 15.65
N LEU A 136 -5.37 3.95 14.87
CA LEU A 136 -5.29 5.34 15.31
C LEU A 136 -6.62 6.02 15.08
N MET A 137 -7.04 6.81 16.05
CA MET A 137 -8.22 7.65 15.96
C MET A 137 -7.82 9.13 15.94
N TYR A 138 -8.40 9.92 15.05
CA TYR A 138 -8.12 11.36 14.89
C TYR A 138 -9.39 12.09 14.44
N PRO A 139 -9.63 13.36 14.83
CA PRO A 139 -10.77 14.12 14.34
C PRO A 139 -10.53 14.58 12.89
N LEU A 140 -10.71 13.64 11.96
CA LEU A 140 -10.37 13.82 10.55
C LEU A 140 -11.50 14.52 9.79
N ASN A 141 -12.75 14.16 10.12
CA ASN A 141 -13.94 14.67 9.46
C ASN A 141 -14.59 15.78 10.29
N GLN A 142 -15.90 15.75 10.43
CA GLN A 142 -16.67 16.85 11.04
C GLN A 142 -16.81 16.71 12.56
N GLY A 143 -16.65 17.84 13.25
CA GLY A 143 -16.88 17.95 14.68
C GLY A 143 -15.71 17.49 15.55
N LYS A 144 -16.02 17.09 16.79
CA LYS A 144 -15.02 16.62 17.77
C LYS A 144 -14.91 15.09 17.82
N ARG A 145 -15.70 14.38 17.02
CA ARG A 145 -15.63 12.91 16.93
C ARG A 145 -14.29 12.53 16.29
N LYS A 146 -13.64 11.51 16.84
CA LYS A 146 -12.45 10.93 16.23
C LYS A 146 -12.85 9.76 15.37
N ASP A 147 -12.48 9.84 14.11
CA ASP A 147 -12.64 8.82 13.09
C ASP A 147 -11.42 7.90 13.10
N GLU A 148 -11.55 6.72 12.51
CA GLU A 148 -10.38 5.88 12.27
C GLU A 148 -9.50 6.53 11.20
N LEU A 149 -8.22 6.68 11.50
CA LEU A 149 -7.23 7.35 10.65
C LEU A 149 -6.33 6.34 9.94
N ALA A 150 -5.84 5.35 10.69
CA ALA A 150 -4.91 4.35 10.19
C ALA A 150 -5.02 3.07 11.02
N SER A 151 -4.72 1.93 10.40
CA SER A 151 -4.76 0.61 11.00
C SER A 151 -3.47 -0.15 10.68
N PHE A 152 -2.88 -0.80 11.68
CA PHE A 152 -1.70 -1.66 11.57
C PHE A 152 -2.11 -3.05 12.09
N LEU A 153 -2.32 -4.00 11.16
CA LEU A 153 -2.87 -5.31 11.47
C LEU A 153 -2.49 -6.33 10.38
N GLY A 154 -1.99 -7.50 10.81
CA GLY A 154 -1.65 -8.61 9.91
C GLY A 154 -0.30 -8.42 9.19
N ALA A 155 0.59 -9.42 9.31
CA ALA A 155 1.94 -9.36 8.76
C ALA A 155 2.59 -7.98 8.96
N SER A 156 3.02 -7.30 7.89
CA SER A 156 3.52 -5.93 7.93
C SER A 156 2.57 -4.93 7.25
N TYR A 157 1.28 -5.26 7.16
CA TYR A 157 0.29 -4.43 6.50
C TYR A 157 -0.12 -3.23 7.36
N PHE A 158 -0.43 -2.15 6.67
CA PHE A 158 -1.09 -1.00 7.25
C PHE A 158 -1.96 -0.29 6.21
N ARG A 159 -3.02 0.37 6.66
CA ARG A 159 -3.93 1.17 5.82
C ARG A 159 -4.13 2.53 6.47
N ALA A 160 -4.47 3.55 5.68
CA ALA A 160 -4.87 4.84 6.21
C ALA A 160 -5.89 5.54 5.32
N VAL A 161 -6.53 6.55 5.87
CA VAL A 161 -7.50 7.40 5.18
C VAL A 161 -7.18 8.88 5.43
N GLY A 162 -7.40 9.69 4.41
CA GLY A 162 -7.57 11.14 4.50
C GLY A 162 -9.03 11.52 4.77
N LYS A 163 -9.29 12.82 4.82
CA LYS A 163 -10.63 13.36 5.08
C LYS A 163 -11.67 12.83 4.10
N ASP A 164 -12.83 12.44 4.63
CA ASP A 164 -14.00 11.95 3.90
C ASP A 164 -13.72 10.73 3.00
N GLN A 165 -12.67 9.96 3.33
CA GLN A 165 -12.31 8.72 2.64
C GLN A 165 -12.80 7.48 3.40
N TRP A 166 -12.92 6.36 2.67
CA TRP A 166 -13.17 5.03 3.20
C TRP A 166 -11.94 4.14 3.05
N TYR A 167 -11.81 3.07 3.82
CA TYR A 167 -10.71 2.13 3.58
C TYR A 167 -10.87 1.39 2.25
N GLY A 168 -9.77 1.30 1.52
CA GLY A 168 -9.60 0.42 0.36
C GLY A 168 -8.25 -0.28 0.43
N LEU A 169 -7.34 0.11 -0.45
CA LEU A 169 -5.99 -0.45 -0.55
C LEU A 169 -5.20 -0.42 0.77
N SER A 170 -4.18 -1.27 0.83
CA SER A 170 -3.17 -1.34 1.87
C SER A 170 -1.79 -0.98 1.36
N ALA A 171 -0.91 -0.65 2.29
CA ALA A 171 0.53 -0.73 2.12
C ALA A 171 1.10 -1.85 2.99
N ARG A 172 2.34 -2.26 2.73
CA ARG A 172 3.10 -3.15 3.61
C ARG A 172 4.47 -2.57 3.93
N GLY A 173 5.08 -3.01 5.02
CA GLY A 173 6.47 -2.67 5.31
C GLY A 173 7.40 -3.15 4.19
N LEU A 174 7.18 -4.38 3.72
CA LEU A 174 8.03 -5.01 2.70
C LEU A 174 7.35 -6.21 2.04
N ALA A 175 7.70 -6.48 0.79
CA ALA A 175 7.30 -7.66 0.03
C ALA A 175 8.54 -8.50 -0.35
N VAL A 176 8.46 -9.83 -0.26
CA VAL A 176 9.61 -10.72 -0.48
C VAL A 176 9.19 -11.90 -1.33
N ASP A 177 9.84 -12.06 -2.49
CA ASP A 177 9.57 -13.14 -3.45
C ASP A 177 8.10 -13.22 -3.92
N THR A 178 7.37 -12.11 -3.87
CA THR A 178 5.99 -12.00 -4.38
C THR A 178 5.92 -12.43 -5.85
N ALA A 179 4.90 -13.21 -6.18
CA ALA A 179 4.67 -13.79 -7.51
C ALA A 179 5.76 -14.74 -8.03
N LEU A 180 6.62 -15.28 -7.15
CA LEU A 180 7.57 -16.34 -7.50
C LEU A 180 7.03 -17.72 -7.15
N ASN A 181 7.39 -18.73 -7.95
CA ASN A 181 6.99 -20.13 -7.73
C ASN A 181 7.52 -20.72 -6.41
N SER A 182 8.57 -20.13 -5.82
CA SER A 182 9.08 -20.51 -4.51
C SER A 182 8.15 -20.16 -3.35
N GLY A 183 7.10 -19.37 -3.59
CA GLY A 183 6.22 -18.82 -2.58
C GLY A 183 6.68 -17.46 -2.06
N GLU A 184 5.72 -16.61 -1.75
CA GLU A 184 5.94 -15.32 -1.11
C GLU A 184 6.27 -15.52 0.38
N GLU A 185 7.24 -14.74 0.87
CA GLU A 185 7.47 -14.59 2.29
C GLU A 185 6.80 -13.29 2.77
N PHE A 186 6.09 -13.37 3.89
CA PHE A 186 5.37 -12.25 4.49
C PHE A 186 6.07 -11.77 5.76
N PRO A 187 6.96 -10.76 5.68
CA PRO A 187 7.53 -10.13 6.87
C PRO A 187 6.45 -9.55 7.77
N ARG A 188 6.61 -9.67 9.09
CA ARG A 188 5.65 -9.14 10.07
C ARG A 188 6.22 -8.03 10.93
N PHE A 189 5.40 -7.03 11.26
CA PHE A 189 5.70 -6.15 12.38
C PHE A 189 5.45 -6.91 13.68
N THR A 190 6.49 -7.01 14.51
CA THR A 190 6.49 -7.81 15.75
C THR A 190 6.32 -6.94 16.99
N GLU A 191 6.77 -5.69 16.91
CA GLU A 191 6.76 -4.74 18.02
C GLU A 191 6.67 -3.30 17.53
N PHE A 192 5.88 -2.49 18.24
CA PHE A 192 5.68 -1.08 17.96
C PHE A 192 6.04 -0.22 19.16
N TRP A 193 6.51 0.99 18.88
CA TRP A 193 6.71 2.06 19.85
C TRP A 193 6.04 3.33 19.32
N ILE A 194 5.00 3.77 20.01
CA ILE A 194 4.19 4.92 19.61
C ILE A 194 4.54 6.09 20.52
N GLU A 195 5.07 7.16 19.96
CA GLU A 195 5.38 8.38 20.73
C GLU A 195 4.07 9.04 21.15
N ARG A 196 3.92 9.30 22.46
CA ARG A 196 2.76 10.04 22.96
C ARG A 196 2.81 11.47 22.41
N PRO A 197 1.78 11.94 21.68
CA PRO A 197 1.77 13.29 21.14
C PRO A 197 1.58 14.33 22.24
N ALA A 198 2.05 15.54 22.02
CA ALA A 198 1.64 16.71 22.78
C ALA A 198 0.19 17.13 22.42
N ALA A 199 -0.44 17.93 23.27
CA ALA A 199 -1.85 18.32 23.13
C ALA A 199 -2.18 19.06 21.81
N ASN A 200 -1.18 19.70 21.19
CA ASN A 200 -1.34 20.49 19.96
C ASN A 200 -0.67 19.84 18.73
N ASP A 201 -0.15 18.63 18.87
CA ASP A 201 0.52 17.96 17.76
C ASP A 201 -0.47 17.60 16.67
N LYS A 202 -0.04 17.77 15.42
CA LYS A 202 -0.80 17.46 14.20
C LYS A 202 -0.24 16.25 13.46
N GLN A 203 0.69 15.54 14.08
CA GLN A 203 1.31 14.36 13.53
C GLN A 203 1.61 13.35 14.64
N LEU A 204 1.76 12.09 14.28
CA LEU A 204 2.11 11.02 15.20
C LEU A 204 3.32 10.23 14.69
N THR A 205 4.29 9.98 15.56
CA THR A 205 5.45 9.13 15.25
C THR A 205 5.22 7.72 15.78
N ILE A 206 5.46 6.73 14.93
CA ILE A 206 5.44 5.30 15.27
C ILE A 206 6.74 4.68 14.80
N TYR A 207 7.39 3.90 15.65
CA TYR A 207 8.46 3.00 15.26
C TYR A 207 7.96 1.56 15.24
N ALA A 208 8.48 0.76 14.31
CA ALA A 208 8.13 -0.65 14.20
C ALA A 208 9.36 -1.52 13.95
N LEU A 209 9.41 -2.67 14.63
CA LEU A 209 10.37 -3.73 14.39
C LEU A 209 9.72 -4.81 13.53
N MET A 210 10.30 -5.05 12.37
CA MET A 210 9.87 -6.09 11.44
C MET A 210 10.79 -7.31 11.55
N ASP A 211 10.21 -8.51 11.51
CA ASP A 211 10.95 -9.75 11.46
C ASP A 211 10.31 -10.79 10.54
N SER A 212 11.13 -11.65 9.96
CA SER A 212 10.75 -12.67 8.98
C SER A 212 11.81 -13.76 8.85
N ARG A 213 11.53 -14.84 8.09
CA ARG A 213 12.51 -15.93 7.89
C ARG A 213 13.87 -15.43 7.41
N ARG A 214 13.90 -14.58 6.39
CA ARG A 214 15.16 -14.17 5.73
C ARG A 214 15.59 -12.75 6.01
N MET A 215 14.87 -11.99 6.83
CA MET A 215 15.21 -10.59 7.08
C MET A 215 14.54 -10.00 8.31
N SER A 216 15.09 -8.89 8.76
CA SER A 216 14.51 -8.02 9.77
C SER A 216 14.61 -6.57 9.31
N GLY A 217 13.85 -5.67 9.92
CA GLY A 217 13.92 -4.25 9.60
C GLY A 217 13.42 -3.36 10.73
N ALA A 218 13.87 -2.12 10.70
CA ALA A 218 13.39 -1.05 11.57
C ALA A 218 12.69 0.00 10.73
N TYR A 219 11.56 0.51 11.23
CA TYR A 219 10.75 1.50 10.54
C TYR A 219 10.43 2.66 11.48
N ARG A 220 10.34 3.87 10.92
CA ARG A 220 9.73 5.05 11.53
C ARG A 220 8.68 5.60 10.57
N PHE A 221 7.46 5.70 11.04
CA PHE A 221 6.33 6.35 10.39
C PHE A 221 6.09 7.69 11.07
N VAL A 222 6.03 8.78 10.30
CA VAL A 222 5.49 10.06 10.75
C VAL A 222 4.20 10.30 9.98
N ILE A 223 3.07 10.18 10.68
CA ILE A 223 1.73 10.22 10.10
C ILE A 223 1.16 11.62 10.28
N LYS A 224 0.78 12.28 9.18
CA LYS A 224 0.24 13.64 9.13
C LYS A 224 -1.18 13.59 8.54
N PRO A 225 -2.22 13.60 9.39
CA PRO A 225 -3.61 13.59 8.93
C PRO A 225 -4.00 14.89 8.24
N GLY A 226 -4.87 14.80 7.24
CA GLY A 226 -5.34 15.96 6.50
C GLY A 226 -6.37 15.58 5.44
N ASN A 227 -6.52 16.45 4.44
CA ASN A 227 -7.33 16.14 3.26
C ASN A 227 -6.81 14.87 2.57
N GLU A 228 -5.50 14.84 2.33
CA GLU A 228 -4.73 13.61 2.23
C GLU A 228 -4.10 13.30 3.58
N THR A 229 -3.94 12.01 3.90
CA THR A 229 -3.05 11.60 4.99
C THR A 229 -1.68 11.30 4.40
N VAL A 230 -0.64 11.93 4.93
CA VAL A 230 0.74 11.75 4.47
C VAL A 230 1.52 10.96 5.51
N MET A 231 2.19 9.89 5.08
CA MET A 231 3.10 9.11 5.91
C MET A 231 4.53 9.27 5.41
N GLU A 232 5.40 9.83 6.23
CA GLU A 232 6.84 9.75 5.96
C GLU A 232 7.39 8.47 6.55
N VAL A 233 7.93 7.60 5.70
CA VAL A 233 8.45 6.30 6.10
C VAL A 233 9.96 6.30 5.95
N LYS A 234 10.65 6.08 7.07
CA LYS A 234 12.07 5.76 7.09
C LYS A 234 12.24 4.30 7.45
N SER A 235 13.13 3.60 6.76
CA SER A 235 13.37 2.19 7.04
C SER A 235 14.83 1.80 6.89
N ARG A 236 15.24 0.80 7.68
CA ARG A 236 16.54 0.14 7.59
C ARG A 236 16.34 -1.37 7.62
N LEU A 237 16.71 -2.05 6.55
CA LEU A 237 16.59 -3.50 6.39
C LEU A 237 17.92 -4.20 6.64
N PHE A 238 17.83 -5.44 7.12
CA PHE A 238 18.95 -6.35 7.28
C PHE A 238 18.55 -7.75 6.84
N LEU A 239 19.15 -8.22 5.74
CA LEU A 239 18.93 -9.57 5.23
C LEU A 239 19.72 -10.58 6.06
N ARG A 240 19.09 -11.68 6.47
CA ARG A 240 19.75 -12.87 7.04
C ARG A 240 20.42 -13.71 5.96
N GLU A 241 19.72 -13.86 4.85
CA GLU A 241 20.07 -14.68 3.69
C GLU A 241 19.71 -13.91 2.41
N HIS A 242 20.19 -14.38 1.27
CA HIS A 242 19.80 -13.83 -0.03
C HIS A 242 18.30 -14.03 -0.29
N VAL A 243 17.69 -13.06 -0.97
CA VAL A 243 16.32 -13.14 -1.49
C VAL A 243 16.35 -12.92 -2.99
N THR A 244 15.40 -13.51 -3.71
CA THR A 244 15.35 -13.42 -5.17
C THR A 244 14.72 -12.08 -5.59
N LYS A 245 13.69 -11.64 -4.87
CA LYS A 245 12.98 -10.40 -5.14
C LYS A 245 12.67 -9.66 -3.84
N LEU A 246 13.04 -8.39 -3.80
CA LEU A 246 12.78 -7.48 -2.69
C LEU A 246 11.87 -6.34 -3.18
N GLY A 247 10.62 -6.32 -2.73
CA GLY A 247 9.65 -5.28 -3.07
C GLY A 247 9.60 -4.18 -2.02
N LEU A 248 10.12 -2.99 -2.36
CA LEU A 248 10.14 -1.80 -1.50
C LEU A 248 8.87 -0.97 -1.67
N ALA A 249 8.41 -0.39 -0.56
CA ALA A 249 7.17 0.41 -0.46
C ALA A 249 5.97 -0.25 -1.17
N PRO A 250 5.64 -1.51 -0.83
CA PRO A 250 4.56 -2.23 -1.50
C PRO A 250 3.18 -1.65 -1.17
N LEU A 251 2.35 -1.58 -2.21
CA LEU A 251 0.93 -1.32 -2.17
C LEU A 251 0.18 -2.60 -2.55
N THR A 252 -1.00 -2.80 -1.98
CA THR A 252 -1.86 -3.96 -2.23
C THR A 252 -3.30 -3.48 -2.33
N SER A 253 -3.99 -3.83 -3.40
CA SER A 253 -5.34 -3.36 -3.70
C SER A 253 -6.18 -4.49 -4.30
N MET A 254 -7.41 -4.16 -4.68
CA MET A 254 -8.38 -5.07 -5.24
C MET A 254 -8.95 -4.50 -6.54
N TYR A 255 -9.04 -5.33 -7.57
CA TYR A 255 -9.74 -5.03 -8.83
C TYR A 255 -10.49 -6.28 -9.31
N LEU A 256 -11.82 -6.21 -9.41
CA LEU A 256 -12.66 -7.32 -9.90
C LEU A 256 -12.99 -7.13 -11.38
N PHE A 257 -13.67 -6.03 -11.69
CA PHE A 257 -14.07 -5.62 -13.03
C PHE A 257 -14.31 -4.11 -13.08
N GLY A 258 -14.24 -3.56 -14.28
CA GLY A 258 -14.28 -2.13 -14.58
C GLY A 258 -14.57 -1.92 -16.07
N GLU A 259 -14.57 -0.70 -16.60
CA GLU A 259 -15.10 -0.49 -17.96
C GLU A 259 -14.17 -1.01 -19.06
N ASN A 260 -12.88 -1.23 -18.74
CA ASN A 260 -11.91 -1.90 -19.60
C ASN A 260 -12.06 -3.43 -19.61
N GLN A 261 -12.63 -3.99 -18.54
CA GLN A 261 -12.92 -5.41 -18.40
C GLN A 261 -14.24 -5.61 -17.65
N PRO A 262 -15.39 -5.47 -18.34
CA PRO A 262 -16.70 -5.61 -17.70
C PRO A 262 -16.92 -7.02 -17.14
N SER A 263 -17.84 -7.13 -16.17
CA SER A 263 -18.23 -8.43 -15.62
C SER A 263 -18.74 -9.38 -16.69
N GLY A 264 -18.33 -10.66 -16.60
CA GLY A 264 -18.84 -11.73 -17.46
C GLY A 264 -20.26 -12.19 -17.10
N SER A 265 -20.77 -11.77 -15.94
CA SER A 265 -22.10 -12.10 -15.42
C SER A 265 -22.87 -10.82 -15.09
N PRO A 266 -24.21 -10.81 -15.17
CA PRO A 266 -24.99 -9.66 -14.73
C PRO A 266 -24.66 -9.29 -13.28
N ASP A 267 -24.27 -8.04 -13.08
CA ASP A 267 -24.13 -7.38 -11.78
C ASP A 267 -24.82 -6.00 -11.91
N PHE A 268 -25.44 -5.52 -10.84
CA PHE A 268 -26.07 -4.20 -10.86
C PHE A 268 -25.02 -3.07 -10.79
N ARG A 269 -23.82 -3.40 -10.30
CA ARG A 269 -22.68 -2.50 -10.17
C ARG A 269 -21.96 -2.43 -11.51
N PRO A 270 -21.71 -1.22 -12.05
CA PRO A 270 -20.92 -1.09 -13.28
C PRO A 270 -19.46 -1.52 -13.07
N GLU A 271 -18.91 -1.26 -11.88
CA GLU A 271 -17.50 -1.50 -11.54
C GLU A 271 -17.33 -1.90 -10.07
N ILE A 272 -16.28 -2.69 -9.78
CA ILE A 272 -15.92 -3.10 -8.42
C ILE A 272 -14.39 -3.15 -8.31
N HIS A 273 -13.82 -2.16 -7.63
CA HIS A 273 -12.39 -2.06 -7.39
C HIS A 273 -12.04 -1.00 -6.34
N ASP A 274 -10.87 -1.16 -5.72
CA ASP A 274 -10.26 -0.22 -4.78
C ASP A 274 -9.22 0.69 -5.47
N SER A 275 -8.86 0.33 -6.69
CA SER A 275 -7.96 1.04 -7.59
C SER A 275 -8.27 0.62 -9.02
N ASP A 276 -8.17 1.52 -10.00
CA ASP A 276 -8.42 1.28 -11.42
C ASP A 276 -7.14 1.27 -12.27
N GLY A 277 -6.01 1.73 -11.72
CA GLY A 277 -4.74 1.73 -12.44
C GLY A 277 -3.51 1.88 -11.57
N LEU A 278 -2.38 1.42 -12.10
CA LEU A 278 -1.05 1.81 -11.64
C LEU A 278 -0.60 3.05 -12.39
N SER A 279 -0.28 4.12 -11.66
CA SER A 279 0.44 5.27 -12.20
C SER A 279 1.91 5.19 -11.84
N VAL A 280 2.79 5.54 -12.78
CA VAL A 280 4.25 5.56 -12.59
C VAL A 280 4.83 6.84 -13.17
N GLN A 281 5.61 7.56 -12.39
CA GLN A 281 6.45 8.66 -12.85
C GLN A 281 7.91 8.19 -12.90
N LEU A 282 8.40 7.95 -14.12
CA LEU A 282 9.77 7.48 -14.35
C LEU A 282 10.79 8.57 -14.01
N GLY A 283 12.05 8.17 -13.78
CA GLY A 283 13.15 9.11 -13.58
C GLY A 283 13.39 10.06 -14.77
N THR A 284 12.98 9.66 -15.97
CA THR A 284 12.99 10.48 -17.19
C THR A 284 11.93 11.59 -17.20
N GLY A 285 10.97 11.54 -16.27
CA GLY A 285 9.80 12.42 -16.24
C GLY A 285 8.60 11.90 -17.03
N GLU A 286 8.72 10.78 -17.75
CA GLU A 286 7.57 10.12 -18.39
C GLU A 286 6.57 9.66 -17.32
N TRP A 287 5.30 9.96 -17.54
CA TRP A 287 4.18 9.41 -16.79
C TRP A 287 3.57 8.23 -17.57
N ILE A 288 3.35 7.13 -16.87
CA ILE A 288 2.70 5.93 -17.40
C ILE A 288 1.44 5.66 -16.59
N TRP A 289 0.35 5.34 -17.29
CA TRP A 289 -0.88 4.83 -16.73
C TRP A 289 -1.13 3.40 -17.21
N ARG A 290 -1.21 2.46 -16.26
CA ARG A 290 -1.48 1.05 -16.50
C ARG A 290 -2.82 0.68 -15.89
N PRO A 291 -3.94 0.72 -16.66
CA PRO A 291 -5.23 0.23 -16.18
C PRO A 291 -5.12 -1.19 -15.65
N LEU A 292 -5.78 -1.46 -14.52
CA LEU A 292 -5.76 -2.78 -13.89
C LEU A 292 -6.70 -3.74 -14.62
N VAL A 293 -6.39 -5.02 -14.49
CA VAL A 293 -7.21 -6.12 -15.00
C VAL A 293 -7.25 -7.24 -13.97
N ASN A 294 -8.31 -8.04 -13.99
CA ASN A 294 -8.43 -9.30 -13.28
C ASN A 294 -8.14 -10.44 -14.28
N PRO A 295 -6.89 -10.89 -14.41
CA PRO A 295 -6.50 -11.87 -15.43
C PRO A 295 -6.95 -13.29 -15.05
N LYS A 296 -7.04 -14.20 -16.03
CA LYS A 296 -7.31 -15.64 -15.77
C LYS A 296 -6.11 -16.41 -15.22
N ARG A 297 -4.90 -15.83 -15.31
CA ARG A 297 -3.65 -16.40 -14.81
C ARG A 297 -2.82 -15.28 -14.18
N LEU A 298 -1.94 -15.63 -13.24
CA LEU A 298 -1.01 -14.69 -12.62
C LEU A 298 -0.29 -13.86 -13.70
N LEU A 299 -0.38 -12.54 -13.58
CA LEU A 299 0.21 -11.59 -14.51
C LEU A 299 1.18 -10.67 -13.76
N VAL A 300 2.42 -10.62 -14.22
CA VAL A 300 3.46 -9.74 -13.68
C VAL A 300 3.95 -8.81 -14.79
N THR A 301 3.82 -7.51 -14.59
CA THR A 301 4.32 -6.47 -15.50
C THR A 301 5.40 -5.66 -14.80
N SER A 302 6.39 -5.17 -15.55
CA SER A 302 7.52 -4.41 -15.00
C SER A 302 7.82 -3.17 -15.83
N PHE A 303 8.03 -2.05 -15.14
CA PHE A 303 8.42 -0.77 -15.72
C PHE A 303 9.82 -0.42 -15.23
N ALA A 304 10.83 -0.71 -16.04
CA ALA A 304 12.22 -0.42 -15.71
C ALA A 304 12.45 1.09 -15.58
N ALA A 305 13.19 1.48 -14.56
CA ALA A 305 13.54 2.88 -14.32
C ALA A 305 14.87 2.99 -13.57
N THR A 306 15.43 4.20 -13.60
CA THR A 306 16.47 4.61 -12.66
C THR A 306 15.94 5.81 -11.90
N ASN A 307 15.99 5.76 -10.56
CA ASN A 307 15.46 6.79 -9.67
C ASN A 307 14.02 7.22 -10.04
N PRO A 308 13.01 6.35 -9.89
CA PRO A 308 11.62 6.71 -10.15
C PRO A 308 11.23 7.91 -9.27
N GLN A 309 10.44 8.84 -9.82
CA GLN A 309 9.97 10.01 -9.08
C GLN A 309 8.73 9.67 -8.25
N GLY A 310 7.98 8.64 -8.65
CA GLY A 310 6.91 8.06 -7.84
C GLY A 310 6.14 6.98 -8.57
N PHE A 311 5.32 6.24 -7.82
CA PHE A 311 4.37 5.27 -8.36
C PHE A 311 3.22 5.06 -7.38
N GLY A 312 2.06 4.62 -7.87
CA GLY A 312 0.91 4.43 -7.01
C GLY A 312 -0.21 3.62 -7.63
N LEU A 313 -0.94 2.90 -6.78
CA LEU A 313 -2.24 2.34 -7.15
C LEU A 313 -3.27 3.44 -6.95
N MET A 314 -3.88 3.86 -8.05
CA MET A 314 -4.76 5.02 -8.11
C MET A 314 -6.19 4.56 -8.37
N GLN A 315 -7.12 5.40 -7.94
CA GLN A 315 -8.55 5.30 -8.16
C GLN A 315 -8.97 6.60 -8.86
N ARG A 316 -8.97 6.63 -10.19
CA ARG A 316 -9.37 7.83 -10.94
C ARG A 316 -10.89 7.98 -10.98
N ASP A 317 -11.64 6.89 -10.87
CA ASP A 317 -13.08 6.92 -10.77
C ASP A 317 -13.59 7.31 -9.37
N ARG A 318 -14.30 8.43 -9.32
CA ARG A 318 -14.77 9.08 -8.07
C ARG A 318 -16.29 9.31 -8.03
N SER A 319 -17.01 8.87 -9.06
CA SER A 319 -18.47 8.99 -9.11
C SER A 319 -19.12 7.78 -8.44
N PHE A 320 -20.11 8.02 -7.58
CA PHE A 320 -20.94 6.93 -7.05
C PHE A 320 -21.61 6.16 -8.19
N ASP A 321 -21.90 6.82 -9.32
CA ASP A 321 -22.62 6.20 -10.43
C ASP A 321 -21.85 5.04 -11.09
N ASN A 322 -20.52 5.03 -10.94
CA ASN A 322 -19.65 3.97 -11.47
C ASN A 322 -19.72 2.69 -10.62
N TYR A 323 -20.21 2.78 -9.39
CA TYR A 323 -20.17 1.66 -8.43
C TYR A 323 -21.56 1.24 -7.95
N GLN A 324 -22.47 2.19 -7.70
CA GLN A 324 -23.85 1.94 -7.22
C GLN A 324 -23.97 1.15 -5.89
N GLU A 325 -22.87 0.93 -5.15
CA GLU A 325 -22.85 0.09 -3.94
C GLU A 325 -22.86 0.93 -2.65
N ILE A 326 -23.92 0.78 -1.86
CA ILE A 326 -24.07 1.45 -0.57
C ILE A 326 -23.34 0.64 0.52
N GLY A 327 -22.43 1.28 1.24
CA GLY A 327 -21.73 0.69 2.39
C GLY A 327 -20.28 0.30 2.10
N SER A 328 -19.97 -0.06 0.86
CA SER A 328 -18.59 -0.31 0.40
C SER A 328 -17.87 0.96 -0.06
N TRP A 329 -18.62 1.96 -0.56
CA TRP A 329 -18.16 3.31 -0.92
C TRP A 329 -16.84 3.34 -1.70
N TYR A 330 -16.74 2.53 -2.76
CA TYR A 330 -15.53 2.38 -3.58
C TYR A 330 -15.02 3.71 -4.14
N GLU A 331 -15.93 4.63 -4.48
CA GLU A 331 -15.61 5.96 -5.00
C GLU A 331 -14.88 6.85 -3.98
N ARG A 332 -14.94 6.48 -2.69
CA ARG A 332 -14.30 7.17 -1.57
C ARG A 332 -13.01 6.52 -1.11
N ARG A 333 -12.62 5.38 -1.67
CA ARG A 333 -11.40 4.66 -1.29
C ARG A 333 -10.16 5.41 -1.79
N PRO A 334 -9.10 5.54 -0.98
CA PRO A 334 -7.93 6.33 -1.36
C PRO A 334 -7.18 5.71 -2.53
N SER A 335 -6.57 6.58 -3.33
CA SER A 335 -5.34 6.25 -4.05
C SER A 335 -4.15 6.25 -3.09
N GLY A 336 -3.17 5.39 -3.36
CA GLY A 336 -1.93 5.27 -2.63
C GLY A 336 -0.75 5.66 -3.51
N TRP A 337 -0.06 6.76 -3.20
CA TRP A 337 1.08 7.23 -3.98
C TRP A 337 2.39 7.23 -3.18
N VAL A 338 3.36 6.46 -3.67
CA VAL A 338 4.72 6.38 -3.14
C VAL A 338 5.60 7.38 -3.88
N GLU A 339 6.21 8.28 -3.12
CA GLU A 339 7.22 9.24 -3.58
C GLU A 339 8.56 8.92 -2.89
N PRO A 340 9.51 8.31 -3.62
CA PRO A 340 10.85 8.04 -3.11
C PRO A 340 11.53 9.27 -2.53
N LYS A 341 12.23 9.11 -1.41
CA LYS A 341 13.15 10.12 -0.88
C LYS A 341 14.58 9.69 -1.16
N GLY A 342 15.32 10.52 -1.88
CA GLY A 342 16.68 10.22 -2.33
C GLY A 342 16.70 9.34 -3.58
N ASN A 343 17.87 8.80 -3.90
CA ASN A 343 18.09 8.03 -5.13
C ASN A 343 17.92 6.54 -4.85
N TRP A 344 16.89 5.92 -5.44
CA TRP A 344 16.61 4.49 -5.33
C TRP A 344 17.42 3.62 -6.31
N GLY A 345 18.19 4.24 -7.20
CA GLY A 345 19.04 3.55 -8.17
C GLY A 345 18.25 2.91 -9.31
N SER A 346 18.89 1.96 -9.99
CA SER A 346 18.27 1.18 -11.07
C SER A 346 17.42 0.04 -10.53
N GLY A 347 16.31 -0.22 -11.21
CA GLY A 347 15.34 -1.22 -10.83
C GLY A 347 14.10 -1.13 -11.71
N ARG A 348 12.96 -1.53 -11.15
CA ARG A 348 11.68 -1.46 -11.83
C ARG A 348 10.53 -1.30 -10.85
N VAL A 349 9.48 -0.62 -11.28
CA VAL A 349 8.16 -0.75 -10.64
C VAL A 349 7.52 -2.01 -11.19
N GLU A 350 7.18 -2.94 -10.31
CA GLU A 350 6.56 -4.22 -10.68
C GLU A 350 5.08 -4.21 -10.24
N LEU A 351 4.20 -4.66 -11.14
CA LEU A 351 2.77 -4.83 -10.91
C LEU A 351 2.45 -6.32 -10.99
N VAL A 352 1.81 -6.84 -9.96
CA VAL A 352 1.30 -8.22 -9.88
C VAL A 352 -0.21 -8.18 -9.85
N GLN A 353 -0.85 -8.92 -10.74
CA GLN A 353 -2.31 -9.09 -10.78
C GLN A 353 -2.62 -10.58 -10.73
N ILE A 354 -3.37 -10.95 -9.69
CA ILE A 354 -3.71 -12.32 -9.34
C ILE A 354 -5.16 -12.57 -9.78
N PRO A 355 -5.49 -13.72 -10.38
CA PRO A 355 -6.87 -14.07 -10.65
C PRO A 355 -7.68 -14.13 -9.34
N THR A 356 -8.80 -13.41 -9.27
CA THR A 356 -9.73 -13.50 -8.14
C THR A 356 -11.16 -13.74 -8.62
N PRO A 357 -11.95 -14.58 -7.93
CA PRO A 357 -13.36 -14.78 -8.24
C PRO A 357 -14.27 -13.69 -7.64
N ASP A 358 -13.81 -12.99 -6.60
CA ASP A 358 -14.62 -12.03 -5.83
C ASP A 358 -13.76 -10.90 -5.22
N GLU A 359 -14.44 -9.92 -4.63
CA GLU A 359 -13.91 -8.71 -3.99
C GLU A 359 -13.41 -8.88 -2.56
N THR A 360 -13.49 -10.07 -1.99
CA THR A 360 -13.05 -10.30 -0.60
C THR A 360 -11.53 -10.41 -0.49
N ASN A 361 -10.84 -10.68 -1.60
CA ASN A 361 -9.40 -10.87 -1.66
C ASN A 361 -8.72 -9.75 -2.45
N ASP A 362 -7.74 -9.09 -1.83
CA ASP A 362 -6.84 -8.20 -2.55
C ASP A 362 -6.05 -9.00 -3.59
N ASN A 363 -6.13 -8.60 -4.86
CA ASN A 363 -5.56 -9.33 -5.99
C ASN A 363 -4.57 -8.49 -6.82
N VAL A 364 -4.22 -7.30 -6.35
CA VAL A 364 -3.29 -6.37 -7.02
C VAL A 364 -2.16 -6.01 -6.07
N VAL A 365 -0.91 -6.07 -6.53
CA VAL A 365 0.26 -5.67 -5.75
C VAL A 365 1.19 -4.81 -6.62
N ALA A 366 1.66 -3.68 -6.10
CA ALA A 366 2.65 -2.83 -6.78
C ALA A 366 3.80 -2.47 -5.84
N TYR A 367 5.04 -2.56 -6.31
CA TYR A 367 6.23 -2.22 -5.51
C TYR A 367 7.43 -1.89 -6.40
N TRP A 368 8.44 -1.27 -5.81
CA TRP A 368 9.75 -1.10 -6.45
C TRP A 368 10.65 -2.31 -6.19
N VAL A 369 11.30 -2.83 -7.23
CA VAL A 369 12.33 -3.87 -7.12
C VAL A 369 13.67 -3.29 -7.56
N PRO A 370 14.66 -3.16 -6.68
CA PRO A 370 16.02 -2.76 -7.08
C PRO A 370 16.68 -3.87 -7.90
N ASP A 371 17.46 -3.51 -8.91
CA ASP A 371 18.21 -4.49 -9.71
C ASP A 371 19.31 -5.20 -8.90
N SER A 372 19.84 -4.49 -7.89
CA SER A 372 20.87 -5.00 -6.98
C SER A 372 20.38 -4.93 -5.54
N PRO A 373 19.76 -6.00 -5.01
CA PRO A 373 19.38 -6.04 -3.60
C PRO A 373 20.63 -6.02 -2.69
N PRO A 374 20.51 -5.56 -1.45
CA PRO A 374 21.61 -5.53 -0.50
C PRO A 374 22.15 -6.93 -0.21
N LYS A 375 23.44 -7.04 0.10
CA LYS A 375 24.01 -8.31 0.56
C LYS A 375 23.51 -8.64 1.98
N PRO A 376 23.43 -9.93 2.36
CA PRO A 376 23.13 -10.32 3.73
C PRO A 376 24.00 -9.59 4.75
N ARG A 377 23.39 -9.24 5.89
CA ARG A 377 23.97 -8.53 7.04
C ARG A 377 24.47 -7.11 6.77
N GLN A 378 24.26 -6.58 5.56
CA GLN A 378 24.46 -5.16 5.29
C GLN A 378 23.19 -4.39 5.62
N ALA A 379 23.36 -3.20 6.20
CA ALA A 379 22.26 -2.26 6.40
C ALA A 379 21.83 -1.73 5.02
N PHE A 380 20.53 -1.71 4.79
CA PHE A 380 19.93 -1.12 3.60
C PHE A 380 18.89 -0.09 4.00
N ASP A 381 19.24 1.18 3.83
CA ASP A 381 18.40 2.31 4.16
C ASP A 381 17.60 2.75 2.93
N TYR A 382 16.30 2.94 3.12
CA TYR A 382 15.46 3.62 2.14
C TYR A 382 14.34 4.40 2.81
N GLU A 383 13.98 5.52 2.21
CA GLU A 383 12.94 6.42 2.70
C GLU A 383 11.97 6.78 1.58
N TYR A 384 10.72 7.03 1.94
CA TYR A 384 9.69 7.49 1.03
C TYR A 384 8.61 8.28 1.76
N ARG A 385 7.79 8.98 0.99
CA ARG A 385 6.52 9.52 1.42
C ARG A 385 5.42 8.68 0.77
N LEU A 386 4.45 8.25 1.56
CA LEU A 386 3.23 7.61 1.10
C LEU A 386 2.05 8.56 1.33
N LYS A 387 1.28 8.82 0.28
CA LYS A 387 0.09 9.68 0.34
C LYS A 387 -1.17 8.85 0.13
N TRP A 388 -2.12 9.02 1.03
CA TRP A 388 -3.47 8.47 0.97
C TRP A 388 -4.42 9.57 0.54
N GLN A 389 -4.78 9.57 -0.75
CA GLN A 389 -5.36 10.75 -1.42
C GLN A 389 -6.61 10.39 -2.22
N LYS A 390 -7.51 11.38 -2.35
CA LYS A 390 -8.75 11.28 -3.13
C LYS A 390 -9.00 12.60 -3.87
N ASP A 391 -8.81 13.71 -3.17
CA ASP A 391 -8.90 15.05 -3.75
C ASP A 391 -7.51 15.68 -3.81
N GLY A 392 -7.14 16.23 -4.97
CA GLY A 392 -5.81 16.80 -5.18
C GLY A 392 -4.72 15.75 -5.42
N GLU A 393 -5.08 14.65 -6.09
CA GLU A 393 -4.19 13.52 -6.31
C GLU A 393 -2.92 13.87 -7.09
N ASN A 394 -1.83 13.13 -6.85
CA ASN A 394 -0.66 13.13 -7.72
C ASN A 394 -1.05 12.64 -9.13
N LEU A 395 -1.17 13.61 -10.04
CA LEU A 395 -1.46 13.41 -11.45
C LEU A 395 -0.32 14.00 -12.31
N PRO A 396 -0.17 13.54 -13.56
CA PRO A 396 0.73 14.16 -14.52
C PRO A 396 0.45 15.67 -14.64
N PRO A 397 1.49 16.52 -14.81
CA PRO A 397 1.28 17.93 -15.17
C PRO A 397 0.74 18.11 -16.60
N LEU A 398 0.77 17.04 -17.40
CA LEU A 398 0.16 16.92 -18.72
C LEU A 398 -1.34 16.58 -18.61
N SER A 399 -1.98 16.19 -19.71
CA SER A 399 -3.25 15.49 -19.65
C SER A 399 -3.06 14.02 -19.20
N TRP A 400 -4.07 13.47 -18.55
CA TRP A 400 -4.09 12.10 -18.03
C TRP A 400 -5.32 11.36 -18.53
N ILE A 401 -5.26 10.04 -18.48
CA ILE A 401 -6.37 9.15 -18.86
C ILE A 401 -7.42 9.16 -17.76
N THR A 402 -8.69 9.37 -18.10
CA THR A 402 -9.78 9.30 -17.11
C THR A 402 -10.49 7.96 -17.13
N GLN A 403 -10.55 7.29 -18.27
CA GLN A 403 -11.16 5.96 -18.40
C GLN A 403 -10.62 5.20 -19.60
N THR A 404 -10.72 3.87 -19.55
CA THR A 404 -10.49 2.97 -20.69
C THR A 404 -11.71 2.07 -20.84
N ARG A 405 -12.37 2.09 -22.00
CA ARG A 405 -13.54 1.25 -22.28
C ARG A 405 -13.27 0.26 -23.38
N ARG A 406 -13.76 -0.97 -23.22
CA ARG A 406 -13.74 -1.98 -24.28
C ARG A 406 -15.08 -2.02 -25.02
N GLY A 407 -15.02 -2.06 -26.34
CA GLY A 407 -16.20 -2.08 -27.20
C GLY A 407 -16.11 -3.10 -28.34
N GLN A 408 -17.15 -3.11 -29.16
CA GLN A 408 -17.27 -3.93 -30.36
C GLN A 408 -16.23 -3.54 -31.43
N GLY A 409 -16.00 -4.45 -32.38
CA GLY A 409 -15.08 -4.27 -33.51
C GLY A 409 -15.52 -3.22 -34.53
N LEU A 410 -14.83 -3.21 -35.68
CA LEU A 410 -15.10 -2.30 -36.80
C LEU A 410 -16.52 -2.45 -37.35
N THR A 411 -17.05 -3.68 -37.31
CA THR A 411 -18.37 -4.02 -37.79
C THR A 411 -19.14 -4.78 -36.71
N ARG A 412 -20.47 -4.89 -36.87
CA ARG A 412 -21.33 -5.71 -36.01
C ARG A 412 -21.55 -7.12 -36.56
N LYS A 413 -20.72 -7.54 -37.53
CA LYS A 413 -20.89 -8.85 -38.15
C LYS A 413 -20.32 -9.94 -37.23
N PRO A 414 -20.94 -11.12 -37.15
CA PRO A 414 -20.48 -12.20 -36.27
C PRO A 414 -19.06 -12.72 -36.57
N ASP A 415 -18.55 -12.54 -37.79
CA ASP A 415 -17.21 -12.96 -38.23
C ASP A 415 -16.12 -11.92 -37.93
N ASP A 416 -16.48 -10.74 -37.43
CA ASP A 416 -15.52 -9.70 -37.07
C ASP A 416 -14.91 -9.99 -35.69
N THR A 417 -13.66 -10.45 -35.71
CA THR A 417 -12.87 -10.73 -34.51
C THR A 417 -12.18 -9.50 -33.92
N SER A 418 -12.38 -8.31 -34.52
CA SER A 418 -11.83 -7.08 -33.97
C SER A 418 -12.61 -6.58 -32.75
N PHE A 419 -11.96 -5.75 -31.95
CA PHE A 419 -12.57 -5.05 -30.83
C PHE A 419 -12.07 -3.61 -30.81
N SER A 420 -12.75 -2.75 -30.05
CA SER A 420 -12.32 -1.39 -29.82
C SER A 420 -11.86 -1.15 -28.39
N LEU A 421 -10.87 -0.27 -28.25
CA LEU A 421 -10.46 0.34 -27.00
C LEU A 421 -10.65 1.85 -27.14
N VAL A 422 -11.45 2.41 -26.25
CA VAL A 422 -11.76 3.84 -26.18
C VAL A 422 -11.07 4.40 -24.94
N VAL A 423 -10.16 5.34 -25.13
CA VAL A 423 -9.36 5.95 -24.07
C VAL A 423 -9.66 7.43 -24.04
N ASP A 424 -10.21 7.90 -22.93
CA ASP A 424 -10.47 9.32 -22.73
C ASP A 424 -9.35 9.96 -21.93
N PHE A 425 -8.97 11.15 -22.35
CA PHE A 425 -7.93 11.96 -21.75
C PHE A 425 -8.53 13.31 -21.34
N GLU A 426 -8.18 13.76 -20.15
CA GLU A 426 -8.52 15.09 -19.64
C GLU A 426 -7.30 15.74 -19.00
N GLY A 427 -7.38 17.05 -18.77
CA GLY A 427 -6.32 17.74 -18.04
C GLY A 427 -6.12 19.18 -18.50
N PRO A 428 -5.23 19.92 -17.80
CA PRO A 428 -5.07 21.35 -17.98
C PRO A 428 -4.49 21.72 -19.35
N VAL A 429 -3.76 20.80 -20.00
CA VAL A 429 -3.13 21.05 -21.31
C VAL A 429 -4.19 21.24 -22.41
N PHE A 430 -5.25 20.44 -22.40
CA PHE A 430 -6.30 20.53 -23.44
C PHE A 430 -7.12 21.81 -23.36
N LYS A 431 -7.30 22.39 -22.17
CA LYS A 431 -8.00 23.67 -21.99
C LYS A 431 -7.31 24.85 -22.68
N LYS A 432 -6.03 24.70 -23.04
CA LYS A 432 -5.23 25.75 -23.71
C LYS A 432 -5.14 25.55 -25.23
N LEU A 433 -5.71 24.47 -25.76
CA LEU A 433 -5.70 24.22 -27.19
C LEU A 433 -6.80 25.05 -27.89
N PRO A 434 -6.56 25.52 -29.13
CA PRO A 434 -7.62 26.12 -29.93
C PRO A 434 -8.69 25.09 -30.27
N GLU A 435 -9.89 25.56 -30.62
CA GLU A 435 -11.04 24.69 -30.94
C GLU A 435 -10.78 23.79 -32.15
N GLU A 436 -10.01 24.30 -33.12
CA GLU A 436 -9.62 23.58 -34.34
C GLU A 436 -8.37 22.71 -34.17
N ALA A 437 -7.84 22.60 -32.94
CA ALA A 437 -6.66 21.76 -32.68
C ALA A 437 -6.91 20.34 -33.17
N ARG A 438 -5.92 19.75 -33.83
CA ARG A 438 -5.91 18.34 -34.21
C ARG A 438 -4.80 17.65 -33.46
N LEU A 439 -5.13 16.57 -32.77
CA LEU A 439 -4.16 15.78 -32.03
C LEU A 439 -3.86 14.49 -32.76
N ASP A 440 -2.57 14.14 -32.78
CA ASP A 440 -2.11 12.89 -33.36
C ASP A 440 -2.04 11.81 -32.28
N PRO A 441 -2.66 10.64 -32.49
CA PRO A 441 -2.41 9.48 -31.65
C PRO A 441 -1.05 8.86 -32.00
N VAL A 442 -0.22 8.60 -30.99
CA VAL A 442 0.96 7.75 -31.14
C VAL A 442 0.66 6.43 -30.45
N VAL A 443 0.42 5.38 -31.23
CA VAL A 443 0.04 4.05 -30.74
C VAL A 443 1.03 3.01 -31.23
N SER A 444 1.42 2.11 -30.34
CA SER A 444 2.20 0.92 -30.65
C SER A 444 1.57 -0.32 -30.03
N ALA A 445 1.64 -1.45 -30.74
CA ALA A 445 1.24 -2.75 -30.26
C ALA A 445 2.41 -3.73 -30.37
N ASP A 446 2.42 -4.77 -29.53
CA ASP A 446 3.30 -5.91 -29.73
C ASP A 446 2.94 -6.72 -31.00
N ALA A 447 3.71 -7.78 -31.28
CA ALA A 447 3.53 -8.59 -32.48
C ALA A 447 2.17 -9.33 -32.55
N ASN A 448 1.50 -9.53 -31.41
CA ASN A 448 0.22 -10.23 -31.34
C ASN A 448 -0.98 -9.29 -31.58
N GLY A 449 -0.77 -7.98 -31.42
CA GLY A 449 -1.75 -6.95 -31.78
C GLY A 449 -1.66 -6.54 -33.25
N GLU A 450 -2.81 -6.42 -33.90
CA GLU A 450 -2.96 -5.79 -35.22
C GLU A 450 -3.80 -4.53 -35.07
N LEU A 451 -3.19 -3.36 -35.29
CA LEU A 451 -3.90 -2.07 -35.25
C LEU A 451 -4.57 -1.82 -36.60
N LEU A 452 -5.90 -1.81 -36.64
CA LEU A 452 -6.69 -1.68 -37.86
C LEU A 452 -7.03 -0.22 -38.16
N LYS A 453 -7.39 0.54 -37.13
CA LYS A 453 -7.76 1.95 -37.24
C LYS A 453 -7.56 2.66 -35.90
N THR A 454 -7.06 3.89 -35.96
CA THR A 454 -7.04 4.78 -34.79
C THR A 454 -7.67 6.11 -35.16
N THR A 455 -8.53 6.62 -34.29
CA THR A 455 -9.15 7.93 -34.44
C THR A 455 -8.99 8.72 -33.16
N VAL A 456 -8.83 10.03 -33.30
CA VAL A 456 -8.78 10.97 -32.18
C VAL A 456 -9.80 12.05 -32.43
N GLN A 457 -10.64 12.33 -31.43
CA GLN A 457 -11.68 13.33 -31.50
C GLN A 457 -11.80 14.09 -30.19
N ARG A 458 -12.18 15.37 -30.27
CA ARG A 458 -12.51 16.15 -29.08
C ARG A 458 -13.74 15.54 -28.40
N ASN A 459 -13.72 15.46 -27.07
CA ASN A 459 -14.86 15.05 -26.27
C ASN A 459 -15.52 16.30 -25.68
N GLU A 460 -16.55 16.81 -26.35
CA GLU A 460 -17.24 18.05 -25.93
C GLU A 460 -17.92 17.92 -24.56
N ALA A 461 -18.32 16.72 -24.16
CA ALA A 461 -18.99 16.48 -22.88
C ALA A 461 -18.06 16.71 -21.68
N THR A 462 -16.76 16.42 -21.84
CA THR A 462 -15.76 16.57 -20.76
C THR A 462 -14.77 17.72 -21.03
N GLY A 463 -14.73 18.24 -22.26
CA GLY A 463 -13.69 19.17 -22.72
C GLY A 463 -12.33 18.50 -22.97
N GLY A 464 -12.26 17.17 -22.89
CA GLY A 464 -11.08 16.36 -23.14
C GLY A 464 -10.93 15.88 -24.59
N TRP A 465 -10.16 14.81 -24.76
CA TRP A 465 -9.94 14.14 -26.04
C TRP A 465 -10.11 12.63 -25.90
N ARG A 466 -10.71 12.02 -26.92
CA ARG A 466 -10.94 10.58 -27.01
C ARG A 466 -10.06 9.97 -28.09
N MET A 467 -9.28 8.97 -27.73
CA MET A 467 -8.59 8.10 -28.67
C MET A 467 -9.36 6.77 -28.76
N THR A 468 -9.77 6.39 -29.96
CA THR A 468 -10.41 5.09 -30.23
C THR A 468 -9.50 4.27 -31.13
N MET A 469 -9.14 3.07 -30.68
CA MET A 469 -8.36 2.10 -31.42
C MET A 469 -9.23 0.90 -31.75
N PHE A 470 -9.28 0.52 -33.03
CA PHE A 470 -9.84 -0.75 -33.47
C PHE A 470 -8.69 -1.70 -33.77
N MET A 471 -8.77 -2.90 -33.24
CA MET A 471 -7.67 -3.85 -33.31
C MET A 471 -8.14 -5.29 -33.32
N ARG A 472 -7.27 -6.16 -33.81
CA ARG A 472 -7.46 -7.61 -33.78
C ARG A 472 -6.31 -8.24 -33.00
N ARG A 473 -6.63 -9.29 -32.25
CA ARG A 473 -5.64 -10.19 -31.66
C ARG A 473 -5.39 -11.36 -32.61
N LYS A 474 -4.12 -11.67 -32.87
CA LYS A 474 -3.75 -12.76 -33.81
C LYS A 474 -3.85 -14.13 -33.15
N ASP A 475 -3.45 -14.24 -31.89
CA ASP A 475 -3.49 -15.47 -31.08
C ASP A 475 -4.19 -15.20 -29.75
N GLU A 476 -5.35 -15.82 -29.56
CA GLU A 476 -6.20 -15.67 -28.38
C GLU A 476 -5.52 -16.12 -27.08
N ASN A 477 -4.55 -17.04 -27.17
CA ASN A 477 -3.85 -17.59 -26.01
C ASN A 477 -2.69 -16.71 -25.54
N LYS A 478 -2.40 -15.62 -26.25
CA LYS A 478 -1.31 -14.69 -25.92
C LYS A 478 -1.87 -13.33 -25.53
N PRO A 479 -1.19 -12.60 -24.62
CA PRO A 479 -1.56 -11.23 -24.34
C PRO A 479 -1.32 -10.33 -25.56
N VAL A 480 -1.91 -9.14 -25.53
CA VAL A 480 -1.53 -8.02 -26.41
C VAL A 480 -1.16 -6.83 -25.52
N GLU A 481 0.10 -6.41 -25.60
CA GLU A 481 0.56 -5.17 -24.96
C GLU A 481 0.45 -3.98 -25.93
N LEU A 482 -0.04 -2.86 -25.40
CA LEU A 482 -0.30 -1.64 -26.14
C LEU A 482 0.27 -0.44 -25.40
N ARG A 483 0.77 0.54 -26.15
CA ARG A 483 1.08 1.88 -25.64
C ARG A 483 0.44 2.94 -26.51
N GLY A 484 -0.03 4.02 -25.88
CA GLY A 484 -0.73 5.10 -26.56
C GLY A 484 -0.56 6.43 -25.84
N TYR A 485 -0.34 7.51 -26.56
CA TYR A 485 -0.41 8.88 -26.03
C TYR A 485 -0.84 9.88 -27.11
N LEU A 486 -1.26 11.07 -26.68
CA LEU A 486 -1.64 12.15 -27.59
C LEU A 486 -0.54 13.20 -27.68
N ARG A 487 -0.31 13.69 -28.89
CA ARG A 487 0.63 14.79 -29.16
C ARG A 487 0.03 15.83 -30.10
N ASN A 488 0.64 17.01 -30.14
CA ASN A 488 0.42 18.00 -31.18
C ASN A 488 1.78 18.37 -31.80
N GLY A 489 1.99 17.98 -33.05
CA GLY A 489 3.30 18.03 -33.70
C GLY A 489 4.34 17.21 -32.93
N ASN A 490 5.38 17.88 -32.43
CA ASN A 490 6.45 17.25 -31.64
C ASN A 490 6.23 17.32 -30.12
N THR A 491 5.10 17.86 -29.67
CA THR A 491 4.84 18.07 -28.24
C THR A 491 3.91 16.98 -27.70
N THR A 492 4.40 16.15 -26.79
CA THR A 492 3.57 15.22 -26.02
C THR A 492 2.62 15.97 -25.10
N LEU A 493 1.33 15.65 -25.15
CA LEU A 493 0.29 16.36 -24.42
C LEU A 493 -0.34 15.53 -23.31
N SER A 494 -0.14 14.22 -23.30
CA SER A 494 -0.67 13.31 -22.28
C SER A 494 0.40 12.43 -21.66
N GLU A 495 0.08 11.78 -20.55
CA GLU A 495 0.80 10.58 -20.12
C GLU A 495 0.66 9.43 -21.14
N THR A 496 1.49 8.41 -20.97
CA THR A 496 1.46 7.18 -21.76
C THR A 496 0.48 6.18 -21.17
N TRP A 497 -0.61 5.90 -21.88
CA TRP A 497 -1.45 4.74 -21.64
C TRP A 497 -0.67 3.48 -21.98
N SER A 498 -0.54 2.55 -21.04
CA SER A 498 0.13 1.26 -21.20
C SER A 498 -0.85 0.15 -20.83
N TYR A 499 -1.41 -0.53 -21.82
CA TYR A 499 -2.49 -1.49 -21.60
C TYR A 499 -2.07 -2.90 -21.94
N ILE A 500 -2.68 -3.86 -21.27
CA ILE A 500 -2.58 -5.27 -21.63
C ILE A 500 -3.98 -5.80 -21.77
N LEU A 501 -4.23 -6.44 -22.91
CA LEU A 501 -5.31 -7.39 -23.02
C LEU A 501 -4.76 -8.75 -22.59
N PRO A 502 -5.20 -9.32 -21.45
CA PRO A 502 -4.77 -10.67 -21.06
C PRO A 502 -5.17 -11.72 -22.11
N PRO A 503 -4.54 -12.90 -22.08
CA PRO A 503 -5.04 -14.06 -22.83
C PRO A 503 -6.54 -14.28 -22.62
N GLY A 504 -7.23 -14.60 -23.72
CA GLY A 504 -8.68 -14.77 -23.79
C GLY A 504 -9.16 -15.96 -22.98
#